data_AF-A0A0A9W1U1-F1
#
_entry.id   AF-A0A0A9W1U1-F1
#
_cell.length_a   1.000
_cell.length_b   1.000
_cell.length_c   1.000
_cell.angle_alpha   90.00
_cell.angle_beta   90.00
_cell.angle_gamma   90.00
#
_symmetry.space_group_name_H-M   'P 1'
#
loop_
_entity.id
_entity.type
_entity.pdbx_description
1 polymer ?
#
loop_
_entity_poly.entity_id
_entity_poly.type
_entity_poly.pdbx_seq_one_letter_code
_entity_poly.pdbx_strand_id
1 'polypeptide(L)'
;MWYANKTYYEGNFYNDKHHGRGLFVYVNGNRYIGEWNANYKHGFGAYYYMDSGQIQMGHWIKDHCVNSWMIDMKYRQTATSPTEFSIPEKSQFVKQFKRYIKLQEKRSDTVNVSTQTD
;
A
#
# COMPACT_ATOMS: atom_id res chain seq x y z
N MET A 1 -18.90 16.41 6.27
CA MET A 1 -18.35 17.77 6.42
C MET A 1 -17.18 17.95 5.47
N TRP A 2 -17.26 18.92 4.56
CA TRP A 2 -16.15 19.33 3.70
C TRP A 2 -15.44 20.52 4.33
N TYR A 3 -14.11 20.49 4.34
CA TYR A 3 -13.28 21.56 4.90
C TYR A 3 -12.66 22.39 3.79
N ALA A 4 -12.32 23.66 4.09
CA ALA A 4 -11.74 24.59 3.12
C ALA A 4 -10.41 24.09 2.51
N ASN A 5 -9.67 23.25 3.26
CA ASN A 5 -8.43 22.61 2.81
C ASN A 5 -8.66 21.37 1.92
N LYS A 6 -9.90 21.15 1.43
CA LYS A 6 -10.31 20.01 0.60
C LYS A 6 -10.20 18.64 1.29
N THR A 7 -9.99 18.61 2.61
CA THR A 7 -10.22 17.38 3.38
C THR A 7 -11.70 17.23 3.64
N TYR A 8 -12.15 16.01 3.90
CA TYR A 8 -13.53 15.79 4.32
C TYR A 8 -13.63 14.70 5.37
N TYR A 9 -14.68 14.82 6.17
CA TYR A 9 -15.09 13.83 7.14
C TYR A 9 -16.50 13.34 6.82
N GLU A 10 -16.68 12.04 6.88
CA GLU A 10 -17.94 11.34 6.75
C GLU A 10 -18.12 10.42 7.95
N GLY A 11 -19.12 10.66 8.79
CA GLY A 11 -19.32 9.90 10.01
C GLY A 11 -20.19 10.64 11.00
N ASN A 12 -20.22 10.12 12.22
CA ASN A 12 -21.09 10.66 13.26
C ASN A 12 -20.46 11.90 13.92
N PHE A 13 -21.34 12.79 14.38
CA PHE A 13 -20.96 13.98 15.12
C PHE A 13 -21.61 13.98 16.49
N TYR A 14 -20.91 14.50 17.48
CA TYR A 14 -21.43 14.79 18.82
C TYR A 14 -20.84 16.10 19.32
N ASN A 15 -21.67 17.06 19.70
CA ASN A 15 -21.28 18.43 20.08
C ASN A 15 -20.32 19.08 19.07
N ASP A 16 -20.69 19.05 17.78
CA ASP A 16 -19.91 19.58 16.65
C ASP A 16 -18.50 18.97 16.48
N LYS A 17 -18.25 17.82 17.12
CA LYS A 17 -17.00 17.07 17.02
C LYS A 17 -17.22 15.71 16.38
N HIS A 18 -16.21 15.21 15.67
CA HIS A 18 -16.19 13.83 15.18
C HIS A 18 -16.30 12.87 16.36
N HIS A 19 -17.22 11.92 16.24
CA HIS A 19 -17.49 10.95 17.28
C HIS A 19 -18.01 9.65 16.68
N GLY A 20 -17.85 8.52 17.37
CA GLY A 20 -18.31 7.22 16.88
C GLY A 20 -17.53 6.77 15.64
N ARG A 21 -18.18 6.09 14.68
CA ARG A 21 -17.50 5.60 13.48
C ARG A 21 -17.46 6.67 12.39
N GLY A 22 -16.31 6.79 11.72
CA GLY A 22 -16.16 7.74 10.62
C GLY A 22 -14.93 7.50 9.74
N LEU A 23 -15.01 8.09 8.56
CA LEU A 23 -13.99 8.21 7.53
C LEU A 23 -13.50 9.65 7.49
N PHE A 24 -12.19 9.85 7.59
CA PHE A 24 -11.56 11.13 7.31
C PHE A 24 -10.59 10.96 6.15
N VAL A 25 -10.77 11.78 5.12
CA VAL A 25 -9.91 11.79 3.92
C VAL A 25 -9.13 13.08 3.87
N TYR A 26 -7.80 12.92 3.84
CA TYR A 26 -6.84 14.00 3.72
C TYR A 26 -6.67 14.40 2.25
N VAL A 27 -6.17 15.62 2.02
CA VAL A 27 -5.99 16.19 0.68
C VAL A 27 -4.99 15.40 -0.17
N ASN A 28 -4.02 14.74 0.48
CA ASN A 28 -3.04 13.88 -0.17
C ASN A 28 -3.58 12.47 -0.48
N GLY A 29 -4.88 12.22 -0.25
CA GLY A 29 -5.52 10.93 -0.47
C GLY A 29 -5.38 9.96 0.70
N ASN A 30 -4.46 10.19 1.65
CA ASN A 30 -4.42 9.40 2.88
C ASN A 30 -5.78 9.45 3.55
N ARG A 31 -6.12 8.38 4.27
CA ARG A 31 -7.42 8.32 4.94
C ARG A 31 -7.36 7.51 6.20
N TYR A 32 -8.20 7.88 7.16
CA TYR A 32 -8.44 7.10 8.36
C TYR A 32 -9.89 6.62 8.38
N ILE A 33 -10.08 5.34 8.68
CA ILE A 33 -11.38 4.71 8.86
C ILE A 33 -11.37 4.05 10.24
N GLY A 34 -12.24 4.48 11.13
CA GLY A 34 -12.27 3.91 12.47
C GLY A 34 -13.17 4.67 13.42
N GLU A 35 -12.92 4.48 14.70
CA GLU A 35 -13.61 5.19 15.76
C GLU A 35 -12.99 6.57 16.00
N TRP A 36 -13.85 7.49 16.42
CA TRP A 36 -13.54 8.89 16.68
C TRP A 36 -14.10 9.26 18.04
N ASN A 37 -13.35 10.08 18.77
CA ASN A 37 -13.81 10.66 20.01
C ASN A 37 -13.30 12.10 20.12
N ALA A 38 -14.23 13.06 20.13
CA ALA A 38 -13.95 14.47 20.31
C ALA A 38 -12.90 15.03 19.31
N ASN A 39 -13.06 14.72 18.02
CA ASN A 39 -12.15 15.05 16.90
C ASN A 39 -10.84 14.24 16.82
N TYR A 40 -10.60 13.32 17.76
CA TYR A 40 -9.41 12.48 17.71
C TYR A 40 -9.75 11.08 17.22
N LYS A 41 -8.82 10.47 16.48
CA LYS A 41 -8.86 9.04 16.17
C LYS A 41 -8.79 8.26 17.49
N HIS A 42 -9.71 7.32 17.66
CA HIS A 42 -9.86 6.53 18.87
C HIS A 42 -10.24 5.08 18.54
N GLY A 43 -10.22 4.20 19.54
CA GLY A 43 -10.70 2.83 19.39
C GLY A 43 -9.99 2.06 18.27
N PHE A 44 -10.68 1.11 17.65
CA PHE A 44 -10.12 0.39 16.51
C PHE A 44 -10.24 1.19 15.21
N GLY A 45 -9.16 1.22 14.42
CA GLY A 45 -9.16 1.91 13.14
C GLY A 45 -7.99 1.54 12.24
N ALA A 46 -8.14 1.90 10.96
CA ALA A 46 -7.19 1.69 9.88
C ALA A 46 -6.80 3.03 9.25
N TYR A 47 -5.50 3.29 9.18
CA TYR A 47 -4.93 4.42 8.46
C TYR A 47 -4.30 3.93 7.16
N TYR A 48 -4.71 4.51 6.05
CA TYR A 48 -4.26 4.18 4.70
C TYR A 48 -3.24 5.23 4.25
N TYR A 49 -2.01 4.79 4.07
CA TYR A 49 -0.91 5.52 3.46
C TYR A 49 -1.00 5.30 1.95
N MET A 50 -1.63 6.24 1.25
CA MET A 50 -1.88 6.11 -0.20
C MET A 50 -0.61 6.32 -1.03
N ASP A 51 0.37 7.03 -0.47
CA ASP A 51 1.70 7.24 -1.04
C ASP A 51 2.53 5.96 -1.08
N SER A 52 2.62 5.24 0.05
CA SER A 52 3.38 3.99 0.15
C SER A 52 2.57 2.75 -0.24
N GLY A 53 1.24 2.86 -0.29
CA GLY A 53 0.35 1.71 -0.49
C GLY A 53 0.30 0.81 0.75
N GLN A 54 0.47 1.38 1.93
CA GLN A 54 0.45 0.64 3.20
C GLN A 54 -0.79 0.96 4.02
N ILE A 55 -1.18 0.01 4.86
CA ILE A 55 -2.27 0.17 5.82
C ILE A 55 -1.75 -0.12 7.22
N GLN A 56 -1.94 0.83 8.13
CA GLN A 56 -1.73 0.64 9.55
C GLN A 56 -3.07 0.38 10.22
N MET A 57 -3.26 -0.84 10.72
CA MET A 57 -4.46 -1.21 11.47
C MET A 57 -4.11 -1.38 12.93
N GLY A 58 -4.96 -0.89 13.82
CA GLY A 58 -4.70 -1.01 15.24
C GLY A 58 -5.66 -0.26 16.14
N HIS A 59 -5.28 -0.17 17.41
CA HIS A 59 -5.99 0.60 18.42
C HIS A 59 -5.40 2.01 18.56
N TRP A 60 -6.25 3.03 18.60
CA TRP A 60 -5.90 4.44 18.60
C TRP A 60 -6.37 5.11 19.90
N ILE A 61 -5.53 5.98 20.45
CA ILE A 61 -5.82 6.76 21.65
C ILE A 61 -5.37 8.19 21.38
N LYS A 62 -6.33 9.12 21.20
CA LYS A 62 -6.06 10.54 20.94
C LYS A 62 -5.04 10.74 19.80
N ASP A 63 -5.33 10.17 18.64
CA ASP A 63 -4.44 10.15 17.45
C ASP A 63 -3.17 9.31 17.53
N HIS A 64 -2.82 8.74 18.69
CA HIS A 64 -1.69 7.84 18.82
C HIS A 64 -2.10 6.39 18.62
N CYS A 65 -1.46 5.69 17.68
CA CYS A 65 -1.68 4.26 17.50
C CYS A 65 -0.81 3.48 18.51
N VAL A 66 -1.43 2.69 19.38
CA VAL A 66 -0.74 1.99 20.49
C VAL A 66 -0.44 0.53 20.18
N ASN A 67 -1.40 -0.19 19.60
CA ASN A 67 -1.26 -1.60 19.24
C ASN A 67 -1.63 -1.75 17.78
N SER A 68 -0.64 -1.78 16.89
CA SER A 68 -0.87 -1.78 15.44
C SER A 68 -0.01 -2.78 14.70
N TRP A 69 -0.51 -3.17 13.53
CA TRP A 69 0.22 -3.95 12.54
C TRP A 69 0.12 -3.26 11.18
N MET A 70 1.18 -3.42 10.40
CA MET A 70 1.32 -2.86 9.05
C MET A 70 1.05 -3.94 8.01
N ILE A 71 0.30 -3.60 6.96
CA ILE A 71 -0.03 -4.49 5.86
C ILE A 71 0.14 -3.73 4.55
N ASP A 72 0.81 -4.33 3.57
CA ASP A 72 0.86 -3.77 2.21
C ASP A 72 -0.46 -4.01 1.48
N MET A 73 -0.95 -3.00 0.75
CA MET A 73 -2.14 -3.15 -0.08
C MET A 73 -1.88 -4.17 -1.19
N LYS A 74 -2.56 -5.33 -1.10
CA LYS A 74 -2.44 -6.42 -2.08
C LYS A 74 -2.71 -5.99 -3.53
N TYR A 75 -3.55 -4.97 -3.70
CA TYR A 75 -3.86 -4.36 -4.98
C TYR A 75 -3.50 -2.88 -4.91
N ARG A 76 -2.26 -2.53 -5.28
CA ARG A 76 -1.96 -1.13 -5.64
C ARG A 76 -2.92 -0.80 -6.77
N GLN A 77 -3.80 0.18 -6.55
CA GLN A 77 -4.81 0.58 -7.53
C GLN A 77 -4.12 0.76 -8.89
N THR A 78 -4.67 0.11 -9.91
CA THR A 78 -4.20 0.24 -11.30
C THR A 78 -4.05 1.71 -11.63
N ALA A 79 -2.92 2.11 -12.20
CA ALA A 79 -2.64 3.50 -12.52
C ALA A 79 -3.82 4.10 -13.31
N THR A 80 -4.43 5.16 -12.77
CA THR A 80 -5.62 5.81 -13.35
C THR A 80 -5.34 6.44 -14.71
N SER A 81 -4.06 6.66 -15.01
CA SER A 81 -3.55 7.07 -16.31
C SER A 81 -2.42 6.12 -16.73
N PRO A 82 -2.30 5.82 -18.04
CA PRO A 82 -1.14 5.10 -18.54
C PRO A 82 0.14 5.86 -18.16
N THR A 83 1.24 5.14 -17.97
CA THR A 83 2.55 5.76 -17.74
C THR A 83 2.85 6.75 -18.87
N GLU A 84 3.22 7.98 -18.52
CA GLU A 84 3.59 9.05 -19.47
C GLU A 84 4.73 8.61 -20.41
N PHE A 85 5.56 7.69 -19.93
CA PHE A 85 6.57 7.01 -20.71
C PHE A 85 6.00 5.79 -21.41
N SER A 86 6.25 5.70 -22.72
CA SER A 86 5.98 4.53 -23.53
C SER A 86 6.56 3.30 -22.87
N ILE A 87 5.73 2.29 -22.62
CA ILE A 87 6.19 0.97 -22.19
C ILE A 87 7.22 0.50 -23.23
N PRO A 88 8.48 0.25 -22.86
CA PRO A 88 9.50 -0.17 -23.81
C PRO A 88 9.00 -1.41 -24.55
N GLU A 89 9.02 -1.40 -25.89
CA GLU A 89 8.58 -2.56 -26.64
C GLU A 89 9.34 -3.79 -26.17
N LYS A 90 8.59 -4.83 -25.77
CA LYS A 90 9.05 -6.08 -25.14
C LYS A 90 10.12 -6.85 -25.93
N SER A 91 10.53 -6.37 -27.10
CA SER A 91 11.46 -7.01 -28.03
C SER A 91 12.86 -7.26 -27.44
N GLN A 92 13.51 -6.26 -26.84
CA GLN A 92 14.90 -6.43 -26.38
C GLN A 92 14.99 -7.08 -25.01
N PHE A 93 14.13 -6.67 -24.07
CA PHE A 93 14.15 -7.19 -22.69
C PHE A 93 13.77 -8.67 -22.63
N VAL A 94 12.76 -9.11 -23.39
CA VAL A 94 12.36 -10.53 -23.41
C VAL A 94 13.45 -11.40 -24.05
N LYS A 95 14.14 -10.90 -25.09
CA LYS A 95 15.28 -11.63 -25.68
C LYS A 95 16.44 -11.77 -24.71
N GLN A 96 16.78 -10.69 -24.00
CA GLN A 96 17.85 -10.68 -23.01
C GLN A 96 17.53 -11.57 -21.80
N PHE A 97 16.28 -11.54 -21.33
CA PHE A 97 15.80 -12.37 -20.23
C PHE A 97 15.79 -13.86 -20.61
N LYS A 98 15.27 -14.23 -21.79
CA LYS A 98 15.33 -15.62 -22.28
C LYS A 98 16.77 -16.13 -22.43
N ARG A 99 17.69 -15.28 -22.90
CA ARG A 99 19.12 -15.61 -22.98
C ARG A 99 19.73 -15.84 -21.58
N TYR A 100 19.37 -15.01 -20.61
CA TYR A 100 19.83 -15.15 -19.24
C TYR A 100 19.35 -16.47 -18.60
N ILE A 101 18.06 -16.82 -18.70
CA ILE A 101 17.52 -18.07 -18.16
C ILE A 101 18.23 -19.28 -18.77
N LYS A 102 18.41 -19.29 -20.10
CA LYS A 102 19.11 -20.38 -20.79
C LYS A 102 20.58 -20.53 -20.39
N LEU A 103 21.24 -19.43 -20.00
CA LEU A 103 22.61 -19.47 -19.47
C LEU A 103 22.68 -20.03 -18.04
N GLN A 104 21.64 -19.86 -17.23
CA GLN A 104 21.56 -20.43 -15.88
C GLN A 104 21.33 -21.94 -15.91
N GLU A 105 20.41 -22.41 -16.76
CA GLU A 105 20.12 -23.84 -16.93
C GLU A 105 21.35 -24.61 -17.43
N LYS A 106 22.08 -24.04 -18.39
CA LYS A 106 23.33 -24.65 -18.91
C LYS A 106 24.44 -24.71 -17.86
N ARG A 107 24.43 -23.80 -16.88
CA ARG A 107 25.42 -23.75 -15.79
C ARG A 107 25.10 -24.78 -14.70
N SER A 108 23.82 -25.07 -14.43
CA SER A 108 23.42 -26.15 -13.54
C SER A 108 23.75 -27.54 -14.11
N ASP A 109 23.63 -27.72 -15.42
CA ASP A 109 23.96 -29.00 -16.06
C ASP A 109 25.46 -29.30 -16.02
N THR A 110 26.32 -28.29 -16.16
CA THR A 110 27.78 -28.47 -16.10
C THR A 110 28.32 -28.77 -14.71
N VAL A 111 27.62 -28.40 -13.64
CA VAL A 111 28.05 -28.63 -12.25
C VAL A 111 27.71 -30.06 -11.79
N ASN A 112 26.64 -30.66 -12.34
CA ASN A 112 26.22 -32.01 -11.96
C ASN A 112 26.98 -33.14 -12.67
N VAL A 113 27.74 -32.86 -13.74
CA VAL A 113 28.55 -33.88 -14.44
C VAL A 113 29.93 -34.06 -13.80
N SER A 114 30.44 -33.08 -13.05
CA SER A 114 31.76 -33.14 -12.40
C SER A 114 31.81 -33.85 -11.05
N THR A 115 30.69 -34.36 -10.53
CA THR A 115 30.61 -35.02 -9.21
C THR A 115 30.42 -36.54 -9.28
N GLN A 116 30.66 -37.16 -10.44
CA GLN A 116 30.46 -38.59 -10.63
C GLN A 116 31.63 -39.25 -11.38
N THR A 117 32.85 -39.00 -10.92
CA THR A 117 34.01 -39.88 -11.18
C THR A 117 34.94 -39.78 -9.99
N ASP A 118 34.82 -40.73 -9.06
CA ASP A 118 35.90 -41.32 -8.25
C ASP A 118 35.38 -42.64 -7.65
#